data_AF-A0A1G6K9B7-F1
#
_entry.id   AF-A0A1G6K9B7-F1
#
_cell.length_a   1.000
_cell.length_b   1.000
_cell.length_c   1.000
_cell.angle_alpha   90.00
_cell.angle_beta   90.00
_cell.angle_gamma   90.00
#
_symmetry.space_group_name_H-M   'P 1'
#
loop_
_entity.id
_entity.type
_entity.pdbx_description
1 polymer ?
#
loop_
_entity_poly.entity_id
_entity_poly.type
_entity_poly.pdbx_seq_one_letter_code
_entity_poly.pdbx_strand_id
1 'polypeptide(L)'
;MQGAFALVAAFAGHPRLLLGARQGAPLAVGYGDGEMLLGSDAHALAPLTRRIAYLEEGDWAVVAVEGARFLAADGGPVERPVVQTAISGAVLGKG
;
A
#
# COMPACT_ATOMS: atom_id res chain seq x y z
N MET A 1 11.32 2.78 -16.33
CA MET A 1 12.29 2.93 -15.22
C MET A 1 13.01 1.59 -15.09
N GLN A 2 14.32 1.57 -14.87
CA GLN A 2 15.09 0.34 -14.69
C GLN A 2 15.72 0.41 -13.29
N GLY A 3 15.41 -0.56 -12.42
CA GLY A 3 15.87 -0.60 -11.03
C GLY A 3 14.76 -0.96 -10.03
N ALA A 4 15.13 -1.26 -8.78
CA ALA A 4 14.19 -1.56 -7.71
C ALA A 4 13.73 -0.27 -6.99
N PHE A 5 12.43 -0.02 -6.98
CA PHE A 5 11.77 1.09 -6.32
C PHE A 5 10.35 0.72 -5.82
N ALA A 6 9.92 1.42 -4.79
CA ALA A 6 8.52 1.58 -4.43
C ALA A 6 8.25 3.08 -4.38
N LEU A 7 7.26 3.55 -5.13
CA LEU A 7 6.96 4.98 -5.26
C LEU A 7 5.50 5.24 -4.93
N VAL A 8 5.25 6.38 -4.27
CA VAL A 8 3.91 6.93 -4.10
C VAL A 8 3.87 8.34 -4.68
N ALA A 9 2.89 8.61 -5.52
CA ALA A 9 2.61 9.92 -6.09
C ALA A 9 1.29 10.47 -5.55
N ALA A 10 1.32 11.73 -5.12
CA ALA A 10 0.15 12.51 -4.73
C ALA A 10 -0.04 13.69 -5.68
N PHE A 11 -1.28 14.14 -5.86
CA PHE A 11 -1.61 15.18 -6.83
C PHE A 11 -2.21 16.38 -6.10
N ALA A 12 -1.63 17.57 -6.27
CA ALA A 12 -2.11 18.79 -5.61
C ALA A 12 -3.58 19.10 -5.88
N GLY A 13 -4.09 18.80 -7.09
CA GLY A 13 -5.50 18.96 -7.44
C GLY A 13 -6.42 17.82 -7.00
N HIS A 14 -5.86 16.70 -6.51
CA HIS A 14 -6.61 15.51 -6.08
C HIS A 14 -6.06 15.00 -4.74
N PRO A 15 -6.31 15.72 -3.63
CA PRO A 15 -5.72 15.41 -2.32
C PRO A 15 -6.20 14.08 -1.72
N ARG A 16 -7.27 13.50 -2.27
CA ARG A 16 -7.86 12.22 -1.84
C ARG A 16 -7.44 11.05 -2.74
N LEU A 17 -6.44 11.25 -3.60
CA LEU A 17 -5.97 10.28 -4.57
C LEU A 17 -4.45 10.08 -4.44
N LEU A 18 -4.04 8.83 -4.31
CA LEU A 18 -2.65 8.39 -4.35
C LEU A 18 -2.46 7.34 -5.44
N LEU A 19 -1.31 7.37 -6.10
CA LEU A 19 -0.84 6.28 -6.94
C LEU A 19 0.36 5.62 -6.27
N GLY A 20 0.32 4.30 -6.09
CA GLY A 20 1.45 3.50 -5.62
C GLY A 20 1.97 2.62 -6.75
N ALA A 21 3.29 2.44 -6.87
CA ALA A 21 3.87 1.50 -7.84
C ALA A 21 5.02 0.72 -7.22
N ARG A 22 5.12 -0.57 -7.57
CA ARG A 22 6.15 -1.49 -7.10
C ARG A 22 6.98 -2.03 -8.26
N GLN A 23 8.30 -1.96 -8.09
CA GLN A 23 9.29 -2.74 -8.83
C GLN A 23 10.40 -3.15 -7.84
N GLY A 24 10.50 -4.40 -7.42
CA GLY A 24 11.54 -4.92 -6.53
C GLY A 24 11.35 -4.60 -5.04
N ALA A 25 11.21 -3.32 -4.66
CA ALA A 25 10.97 -2.95 -3.27
C ALA A 25 9.50 -3.16 -2.86
N PRO A 26 9.21 -3.63 -1.63
CA PRO A 26 7.84 -3.91 -1.23
C PRO A 26 7.01 -2.63 -1.08
N LEU A 27 5.73 -2.75 -1.41
CA LEU A 27 4.72 -1.71 -1.18
C LEU A 27 3.40 -2.39 -0.79
N ALA A 28 2.73 -1.85 0.21
CA ALA A 28 1.48 -2.36 0.73
C ALA A 28 0.44 -1.25 0.84
N VAL A 29 -0.81 -1.61 0.56
CA VAL A 29 -2.00 -0.81 0.86
C VAL A 29 -2.53 -1.24 2.22
N GLY A 30 -2.73 -0.28 3.12
CA GLY A 30 -3.41 -0.47 4.40
C GLY A 30 -4.87 -0.04 4.34
N TYR A 31 -5.75 -0.81 4.97
CA TYR A 31 -7.18 -0.53 5.06
C TYR A 31 -7.53 -0.16 6.51
N GLY A 32 -7.56 1.13 6.81
CA GLY A 32 -7.91 1.66 8.13
C GLY A 32 -9.43 1.72 8.34
N ASP A 33 -9.84 2.42 9.40
CA ASP A 33 -11.25 2.74 9.64
C ASP A 33 -11.59 4.08 9.00
N GLY A 34 -12.23 4.04 7.83
CA GLY A 34 -12.57 5.24 7.06
C GLY A 34 -11.37 5.88 6.32
N GLU A 35 -10.21 5.26 6.33
CA GLU A 35 -8.99 5.75 5.68
C GLU A 35 -8.24 4.66 4.91
N MET A 36 -7.45 5.08 3.92
CA MET A 36 -6.62 4.23 3.10
C MET A 36 -5.17 4.70 3.18
N LEU A 37 -4.25 3.75 3.33
CA LEU A 37 -2.84 4.02 3.61
C LEU A 37 -1.93 3.34 2.59
N LEU A 38 -0.74 3.88 2.39
CA LEU A 38 0.36 3.25 1.66
C LEU A 38 1.60 3.21 2.56
N GLY A 39 2.28 2.06 2.60
CA GLY A 39 3.48 1.87 3.39
C GLY A 39 4.40 0.82 2.77
N SER A 40 5.68 0.80 3.17
CA SER A 40 6.65 -0.19 2.67
C SER A 40 6.27 -1.63 3.04
N ASP A 41 5.65 -1.81 4.20
CA ASP A 41 5.35 -3.12 4.77
C ASP A 41 4.30 -3.03 5.90
N ALA A 42 3.99 -4.20 6.47
CA ALA A 42 3.06 -4.35 7.58
C ALA A 42 3.49 -3.63 8.86
N HIS A 43 4.78 -3.49 9.17
CA HIS A 43 5.24 -2.81 10.38
C HIS A 43 5.01 -1.30 10.27
N ALA A 44 5.26 -0.71 9.11
CA ALA A 44 4.96 0.70 8.85
C ALA A 44 3.46 1.01 9.01
N LEU A 45 2.60 0.05 8.66
CA LEU A 45 1.15 0.20 8.71
C LEU A 45 0.51 -0.28 10.03
N ALA A 46 1.19 -1.12 10.81
CA ALA A 46 0.67 -1.77 12.01
C ALA A 46 0.10 -0.82 13.09
N PRO A 47 0.61 0.42 13.28
CA PRO A 47 0.01 1.37 14.21
C PRO A 47 -1.39 1.85 13.79
N LEU A 48 -1.70 1.79 12.49
CA LEU A 48 -2.90 2.39 11.89
C LEU A 48 -3.91 1.33 11.44
N THR A 49 -3.43 0.16 10.99
CA THR A 49 -4.30 -0.94 10.59
C THR A 49 -3.61 -2.30 10.67
N ARG A 50 -4.43 -3.36 10.80
CA ARG A 50 -4.00 -4.75 10.64
C ARG A 50 -4.45 -5.38 9.32
N ARG A 51 -5.18 -4.66 8.48
CA ARG A 51 -5.69 -5.17 7.20
C ARG A 51 -4.84 -4.57 6.10
N ILE A 52 -4.11 -5.40 5.38
CA ILE A 52 -3.18 -4.96 4.34
C ILE A 52 -3.31 -5.81 3.08
N ALA A 53 -3.00 -5.23 1.94
CA ALA A 53 -2.78 -5.95 0.68
C ALA A 53 -1.42 -5.53 0.13
N TYR A 54 -0.54 -6.51 -0.12
CA TYR A 54 0.74 -6.24 -0.78
C TYR A 54 0.55 -6.16 -2.29
N LEU A 55 1.23 -5.20 -2.91
CA LEU A 55 1.41 -5.19 -4.36
C LEU A 55 2.38 -6.32 -4.74
N GLU A 56 2.15 -6.97 -5.87
CA GLU A 56 3.09 -7.88 -6.50
C GLU A 56 4.08 -7.12 -7.39
N GLU A 57 5.09 -7.85 -7.86
CA GLU A 57 6.07 -7.31 -8.79
C GLU A 57 5.40 -6.89 -10.10
N GLY A 58 5.62 -5.65 -10.55
CA GLY A 58 4.92 -5.13 -11.73
C GLY A 58 3.74 -4.21 -11.42
N ASP A 59 3.16 -4.35 -10.24
CA ASP A 59 1.89 -3.72 -9.96
C ASP A 59 1.99 -2.23 -9.71
N TRP A 60 0.87 -1.57 -9.98
CA TRP A 60 0.57 -0.26 -9.46
C TRP A 60 -0.87 -0.23 -8.95
N ALA A 61 -1.13 0.71 -8.04
CA ALA A 61 -2.38 0.84 -7.34
C ALA A 61 -2.90 2.27 -7.45
N VAL A 62 -4.20 2.39 -7.68
CA VAL A 62 -4.97 3.62 -7.52
C VAL A 62 -5.66 3.55 -6.17
N VAL A 63 -5.26 4.41 -5.25
CA VAL A 63 -5.77 4.43 -3.87
C VAL A 63 -6.56 5.72 -3.65
N ALA A 64 -7.83 5.58 -3.33
CA ALA A 64 -8.74 6.64 -2.96
C ALA A 64 -9.38 6.34 -1.60
N VAL A 65 -10.22 7.22 -1.06
CA VAL A 65 -10.83 6.99 0.26
C VAL A 65 -11.80 5.81 0.26
N GLU A 66 -12.41 5.52 -0.88
CA GLU A 66 -13.38 4.44 -1.04
C GLU A 66 -12.71 3.06 -1.15
N GLY A 67 -11.39 3.02 -1.42
CA GLY A 67 -10.63 1.79 -1.53
C GLY A 67 -9.45 1.86 -2.50
N ALA A 68 -8.93 0.69 -2.86
CA ALA A 68 -7.81 0.55 -3.77
C ALA A 68 -8.16 -0.34 -4.96
N ARG A 69 -7.70 0.06 -6.14
CA ARG A 69 -7.69 -0.77 -7.35
C ARG A 69 -6.25 -1.09 -7.71
N PHE A 70 -5.97 -2.36 -8.00
CA PHE A 70 -4.65 -2.82 -8.40
C PHE A 70 -4.65 -3.14 -9.88
N LEU A 71 -3.56 -2.77 -10.55
CA LEU A 71 -3.36 -2.99 -11.97
C LEU A 71 -1.98 -3.58 -12.19
N ALA A 72 -1.88 -4.54 -13.10
CA ALA A 72 -0.62 -5.05 -13.59
C ALA A 72 0.12 -3.99 -14.42
N ALA A 73 1.37 -4.28 -14.77
CA ALA A 73 2.23 -3.38 -15.54
C ALA A 73 1.65 -2.99 -16.91
N ASP A 74 0.80 -3.83 -17.50
CA ASP A 74 0.11 -3.58 -18.77
C ASP A 74 -1.21 -2.79 -18.62
N GLY A 75 -1.59 -2.45 -17.38
CA GLY A 75 -2.83 -1.75 -17.06
C GLY A 75 -4.05 -2.66 -16.91
N GLY A 76 -3.90 -3.99 -16.99
CA GLY A 76 -4.97 -4.93 -16.69
C GLY A 76 -5.33 -4.93 -15.20
N PRO A 77 -6.62 -5.00 -14.82
CA PRO A 77 -7.01 -5.09 -13.42
C PRO A 77 -6.56 -6.41 -12.81
N VAL A 78 -6.07 -6.37 -11.57
CA VAL A 78 -5.68 -7.56 -10.79
C VAL A 78 -6.27 -7.49 -9.38
N GLU A 79 -6.47 -8.64 -8.77
CA GLU A 79 -6.93 -8.73 -7.38
C GLU A 79 -5.74 -8.97 -6.44
N ARG A 80 -5.75 -8.31 -5.29
CA ARG A 80 -4.77 -8.54 -4.21
C ARG A 80 -5.50 -8.93 -2.94
N PRO A 81 -5.15 -10.06 -2.33
CA PRO A 81 -5.82 -10.52 -1.13
C PRO A 81 -5.56 -9.56 0.03
N VAL A 82 -6.63 -9.12 0.68
CA VAL A 82 -6.52 -8.38 1.93
C VAL A 82 -6.32 -9.40 3.05
N VAL A 83 -5.15 -9.35 3.69
CA VAL A 83 -4.78 -10.23 4.79
C VAL A 83 -4.81 -9.47 6.11
N GLN A 84 -5.15 -10.18 7.18
CA GLN A 84 -4.95 -9.67 8.54
C GLN A 84 -3.53 -10.02 9.00
N THR A 85 -2.74 -9.00 9.31
CA THR A 85 -1.40 -9.16 9.87
C THR A 85 -1.49 -9.37 11.40
N ALA A 86 -0.71 -10.32 11.91
CA ALA A 86 -0.55 -10.55 13.35
C ALA A 86 0.34 -9.47 14.03
N ILE A 87 1.03 -8.64 13.25
CA ILE A 87 1.84 -7.54 13.76
C ILE A 87 0.90 -6.49 14.35
N SER A 88 1.12 -6.17 15.62
CA SER A 88 0.40 -5.12 16.33
C SER A 88 1.39 -4.02 16.71
N GLY A 89 0.96 -2.75 16.68
CA GLY A 89 1.79 -1.59 17.01
C GLY A 89 2.25 -1.50 18.48
N ALA A 90 2.21 -2.59 19.26
CA ALA A 90 2.74 -2.62 20.61
C ALA A 90 4.26 -2.36 20.57
N VAL A 91 4.65 -1.30 21.27
CA VAL A 91 5.90 -0.57 21.15
C VAL A 91 7.13 -1.47 21.35
N LEU A 92 8.07 -1.40 20.40
CA LEU A 92 9.50 -1.67 20.61
C LEU A 92 10.04 -0.65 21.62
N GLY A 93 9.75 -0.87 22.90
CA GLY A 93 10.39 -0.16 24.00
C GLY A 93 11.69 -0.87 24.30
N LYS A 94 12.82 -0.21 24.04
CA LYS A 94 14.08 -0.62 24.67
C LYS A 94 13.93 -0.44 26.18
N GLY A 95 13.83 -1.56 26.90
CA GLY A 95 14.23 -1.61 28.31
C GLY A 95 15.74 -1.51 28.45
#